data_AF-A0AAE9MNS2-F1
#
_entry.id   AF-A0AAE9MNS2-F1
#
_cell.length_a   1.000
_cell.length_b   1.000
_cell.length_c   1.000
_cell.angle_alpha   90.00
_cell.angle_beta   90.00
_cell.angle_gamma   90.00
#
_symmetry.space_group_name_H-M   'P 1'
#
loop_
_entity.id
_entity.type
_entity.pdbx_description
1 polymer ?
#
loop_
_entity_poly.entity_id
_entity_poly.type
_entity_poly.pdbx_seq_one_letter_code
_entity_poly.pdbx_strand_id
1 'polypeptide(L)'
;MDYYYQKQINELERCPPDDYKNIKCVSYRWVFKDINDRRNFIAQAEKNPKSLNDKTDLEKCAIYALSFHNSIENSQRHFSILNKKFKNIKKRLGTHIAKGSLVHNDGVGSNIDKNGHFNFHHLENCNLNERFEIIRILE
;
A
#
# COMPACT_ATOMS: atom_id res chain seq x y z
N MET A 1 4.62 -11.61 16.49
CA MET A 1 3.69 -10.96 15.54
C MET A 1 4.49 -10.78 14.29
N ASP A 2 4.10 -11.47 13.21
CA ASP A 2 4.87 -11.51 11.98
C ASP A 2 4.23 -10.61 10.93
N TYR A 3 5.06 -9.92 10.16
CA TYR A 3 4.61 -9.18 8.99
C TYR A 3 4.20 -10.16 7.88
N TYR A 4 3.25 -9.75 7.03
CA TYR A 4 2.81 -10.58 5.91
C TYR A 4 3.96 -11.00 4.96
N TYR A 5 4.97 -10.13 4.81
CA TYR A 5 6.19 -10.40 4.04
C TYR A 5 7.42 -10.62 4.93
N GLN A 6 7.25 -11.23 6.13
CA GLN A 6 8.33 -11.37 7.13
C GLN A 6 9.61 -11.97 6.54
N LYS A 7 9.50 -13.02 5.72
CA LYS A 7 10.66 -13.69 5.12
C LYS A 7 11.46 -12.74 4.23
N GLN A 8 10.78 -11.98 3.37
CA GLN A 8 11.43 -11.10 2.41
C GLN A 8 12.02 -9.86 3.07
N ILE A 9 11.35 -9.28 4.05
CA ILE A 9 11.85 -8.08 4.72
C ILE A 9 13.03 -8.39 5.66
N ASN A 10 13.14 -9.63 6.18
CA ASN A 10 14.30 -10.09 6.95
C ASN A 10 15.59 -10.17 6.11
N GLU A 11 15.48 -10.27 4.78
CA GLU A 11 16.61 -10.27 3.86
C GLU A 11 17.10 -8.86 3.52
N LEU A 12 16.42 -7.82 4.01
CA LEU A 12 16.70 -6.42 3.70
C LEU A 12 17.24 -5.70 4.94
N GLU A 13 18.21 -4.81 4.74
CA GLU A 13 18.70 -3.96 5.83
C GLU A 13 17.61 -2.99 6.31
N ARG A 14 17.34 -3.00 7.62
CA ARG A 14 16.42 -2.07 8.31
C ARG A 14 15.04 -2.01 7.66
N CYS A 15 14.41 -3.17 7.47
CA CYS A 15 13.05 -3.27 6.94
C CYS A 15 12.10 -3.99 7.92
N PRO A 16 10.99 -3.35 8.36
CA PRO A 16 10.63 -1.95 8.12
C PRO A 16 11.65 -0.97 8.74
N PRO A 17 11.76 0.26 8.23
CA PRO A 17 12.65 1.27 8.82
C PRO A 17 12.31 1.57 10.28
N ASP A 18 13.32 1.84 11.11
CA ASP A 18 13.17 2.04 12.56
C ASP A 18 12.27 3.24 12.93
N ASP A 19 12.09 4.19 12.02
CA ASP A 19 11.23 5.35 12.19
C ASP A 19 9.75 5.07 11.84
N TYR A 20 9.43 3.88 11.31
CA TYR A 20 8.05 3.46 11.08
C TYR A 20 7.37 3.15 12.41
N LYS A 21 6.12 3.58 12.54
CA LYS A 21 5.35 3.46 13.78
C LYS A 21 4.02 2.80 13.54
N ASN A 22 3.42 2.27 14.59
CA ASN A 22 2.03 1.83 14.55
C ASN A 22 1.12 3.01 14.16
N ILE A 23 0.34 2.85 13.10
CA ILE A 23 -0.56 3.88 12.59
C ILE A 23 -2.00 3.57 13.00
N LYS A 24 -2.72 4.58 13.46
CA LYS A 24 -4.18 4.54 13.62
C LYS A 24 -4.78 5.70 12.83
N CYS A 25 -5.40 5.41 11.69
CA CYS A 25 -6.01 6.44 10.85
C CYS A 25 -7.08 5.88 9.91
N VAL A 26 -7.94 6.78 9.44
CA VAL A 26 -8.73 6.53 8.23
C VAL A 26 -7.80 6.69 7.04
N SER A 27 -7.85 5.75 6.11
CA SER A 27 -6.95 5.67 4.98
C SER A 27 -7.69 5.28 3.70
N TYR A 28 -7.06 5.58 2.58
CA TYR A 28 -7.58 5.37 1.24
C TYR A 28 -6.56 4.59 0.42
N ARG A 29 -7.03 3.67 -0.43
CA ARG A 29 -6.17 2.88 -1.30
C ARG A 29 -6.86 2.57 -2.62
N TRP A 30 -6.06 2.44 -3.67
CA TRP A 30 -6.55 1.97 -4.97
C TRP A 30 -6.75 0.46 -4.96
N VAL A 31 -7.94 0.04 -5.39
CA VAL A 31 -8.38 -1.35 -5.41
C VAL A 31 -9.05 -1.68 -6.74
N PHE A 32 -9.15 -2.97 -7.04
CA PHE A 32 -9.92 -3.50 -8.15
C PHE A 32 -11.44 -3.43 -7.85
N LYS A 33 -12.27 -3.68 -8.86
CA LYS A 33 -13.73 -3.56 -8.78
C LYS A 33 -14.36 -4.43 -7.69
N ASP A 34 -13.74 -5.56 -7.39
CA ASP A 34 -14.11 -6.44 -6.28
C ASP A 34 -13.16 -6.18 -5.11
N ILE A 35 -13.70 -5.88 -3.93
CA ILE A 35 -12.90 -5.64 -2.71
C ILE A 35 -12.17 -6.90 -2.26
N ASN A 36 -12.70 -8.08 -2.57
CA ASN A 36 -12.10 -9.37 -2.25
C ASN A 36 -11.11 -9.84 -3.32
N ASP A 37 -10.83 -9.02 -4.34
CA ASP A 37 -9.76 -9.32 -5.28
C ASP A 37 -8.43 -9.44 -4.54
N ARG A 38 -7.82 -10.63 -4.61
CA ARG A 38 -6.54 -10.96 -3.96
C ARG A 38 -5.43 -9.93 -4.23
N ARG A 39 -5.53 -9.18 -5.33
CA ARG A 39 -4.55 -8.16 -5.69
C ARG A 39 -4.70 -6.87 -4.87
N ASN A 40 -5.78 -6.65 -4.14
CA ASN A 40 -6.01 -5.38 -3.44
C ASN A 40 -4.99 -5.14 -2.33
N PHE A 41 -4.72 -6.14 -1.50
CA PHE A 41 -3.93 -6.00 -0.27
C PHE A 41 -2.61 -6.77 -0.31
N ILE A 42 -2.07 -7.02 -1.51
CA ILE A 42 -0.71 -7.51 -1.71
C ILE A 42 0.22 -6.38 -2.20
N ALA A 43 1.50 -6.52 -1.89
CA ALA A 43 2.56 -5.59 -2.27
C ALA A 43 2.83 -5.55 -3.77
N GLN A 44 3.49 -4.48 -4.22
CA GLN A 44 3.91 -4.39 -5.63
C GLN A 44 5.03 -5.39 -5.96
N ALA A 45 5.86 -5.73 -4.97
CA ALA A 45 6.85 -6.80 -5.07
C ALA A 45 6.23 -8.11 -5.58
N GLU A 46 5.09 -8.50 -5.01
CA GLU A 46 4.39 -9.75 -5.38
C GLU A 46 3.71 -9.65 -6.75
N LYS A 47 3.07 -8.50 -7.05
CA LYS A 47 2.39 -8.28 -8.34
C LYS A 47 3.36 -8.18 -9.51
N ASN A 48 4.55 -7.63 -9.27
CA ASN A 48 5.56 -7.37 -10.29
C ASN A 48 6.97 -7.51 -9.66
N PRO A 49 7.49 -8.73 -9.53
CA PRO A 49 8.80 -8.98 -8.93
C PRO A 49 9.95 -8.21 -9.59
N LYS A 50 9.83 -7.95 -10.91
CA LYS A 50 10.80 -7.15 -11.67
C LYS A 50 10.95 -5.71 -11.15
N SER A 51 9.98 -5.21 -10.36
CA SER A 51 10.10 -3.89 -9.72
C SER A 51 11.21 -3.81 -8.67
N LEU A 52 11.70 -4.96 -8.20
CA LEU A 52 12.78 -5.07 -7.22
C LEU A 52 14.19 -5.03 -7.86
N ASN A 53 14.28 -5.18 -9.19
CA ASN A 53 15.55 -5.19 -9.89
C ASN A 53 16.26 -3.83 -9.74
N ASP A 54 17.56 -3.87 -9.50
CA ASP A 54 18.43 -2.69 -9.39
C ASP A 54 17.99 -1.68 -8.31
N LYS A 55 17.26 -2.17 -7.29
CA LYS A 55 16.80 -1.37 -6.15
C LYS A 55 17.70 -1.53 -4.93
N THR A 56 17.89 -0.43 -4.21
CA THR A 56 18.45 -0.47 -2.86
C THR A 56 17.50 -1.20 -1.90
N ASP A 57 18.02 -1.70 -0.78
CA ASP A 57 17.18 -2.43 0.18
C ASP A 57 16.07 -1.56 0.79
N LEU A 58 16.34 -0.27 0.99
CA LEU A 58 15.31 0.70 1.40
C LEU A 58 14.19 0.83 0.35
N GLU A 59 14.53 0.89 -0.93
CA GLU A 59 13.54 0.91 -2.00
C GLU A 59 12.77 -0.41 -2.11
N LYS A 60 13.45 -1.56 -1.99
CA LYS A 60 12.79 -2.87 -1.96
C LYS A 60 11.81 -2.97 -0.79
N CYS A 61 12.21 -2.48 0.39
CA CYS A 61 11.38 -2.45 1.58
C CYS A 61 10.08 -1.68 1.31
N ALA A 62 10.17 -0.49 0.73
CA ALA A 62 9.00 0.29 0.33
C ALA A 62 8.11 -0.43 -0.71
N ILE A 63 8.69 -1.24 -1.60
CA ILE A 63 7.96 -2.01 -2.62
C ILE A 63 7.22 -3.22 -2.00
N TYR A 64 7.71 -3.77 -0.89
CA TYR A 64 7.03 -4.75 -0.06
C TYR A 64 5.93 -4.16 0.84
N ALA A 65 5.89 -2.84 1.02
CA ALA A 65 4.83 -2.18 1.76
C ALA A 65 3.56 -1.97 0.91
N LEU A 66 2.42 -1.82 1.58
CA LEU A 66 1.20 -1.32 0.97
C LEU A 66 1.21 0.22 0.95
N SER A 67 0.91 0.80 -0.21
CA SER A 67 0.69 2.24 -0.34
C SER A 67 -0.74 2.63 0.05
N PHE A 68 -0.86 3.65 0.89
CA PHE A 68 -2.14 4.27 1.30
C PHE A 68 -2.06 5.79 1.20
N HIS A 69 -3.21 6.44 1.27
CA HIS A 69 -3.36 7.89 1.33
C HIS A 69 -4.19 8.31 2.54
N ASN A 70 -3.91 9.49 3.10
CA ASN A 70 -4.63 10.03 4.26
C ASN A 70 -5.94 10.75 3.90
N SER A 71 -6.18 11.05 2.62
CA SER A 71 -7.40 11.70 2.14
C SER A 71 -7.79 11.20 0.75
N ILE A 72 -9.07 11.33 0.41
CA ILE A 72 -9.59 10.95 -0.91
C ILE A 72 -9.00 11.85 -2.00
N GLU A 73 -8.86 13.15 -1.75
CA GLU A 73 -8.32 14.14 -2.67
C GLU A 73 -6.85 13.83 -3.00
N ASN A 74 -6.06 13.49 -1.99
CA ASN A 74 -4.67 13.06 -2.17
C ASN A 74 -4.57 11.76 -2.97
N SER A 75 -5.46 10.80 -2.69
CA SER A 75 -5.54 9.54 -3.45
C SER A 75 -5.88 9.78 -4.92
N GLN A 76 -6.88 10.62 -5.22
CA GLN A 76 -7.28 10.95 -6.59
C GLN A 76 -6.19 11.74 -7.33
N ARG A 77 -5.60 12.75 -6.69
CA ARG A 77 -4.53 13.57 -7.26
C ARG A 77 -3.32 12.70 -7.62
N HIS A 78 -2.88 11.85 -6.70
CA HIS A 78 -1.75 10.95 -6.95
C HIS A 78 -2.09 9.96 -8.08
N PHE A 79 -3.30 9.41 -8.11
CA PHE A 79 -3.72 8.51 -9.19
C PHE A 79 -3.68 9.21 -10.55
N SER A 80 -4.21 10.43 -10.64
CA SER A 80 -4.24 11.21 -11.88
C SER A 80 -2.83 11.45 -12.43
N ILE A 81 -1.86 11.75 -11.56
CA ILE A 81 -0.45 11.91 -11.94
C ILE A 81 0.10 10.61 -12.53
N LEU A 82 -0.12 9.48 -11.87
CA LEU A 82 0.37 8.18 -12.34
C LEU A 82 -0.32 7.72 -13.62
N ASN A 83 -1.63 7.97 -13.76
CA ASN A 83 -2.42 7.59 -14.94
C ASN A 83 -1.97 8.34 -16.20
N LYS A 84 -1.55 9.61 -16.05
CA LYS A 84 -0.94 10.38 -17.14
C LYS A 84 0.45 9.86 -17.52
N LYS A 85 1.23 9.39 -16.55
CA LYS A 85 2.62 8.95 -16.75
C LYS A 85 2.74 7.52 -17.27
N PHE A 86 1.90 6.61 -16.80
CA PHE A 86 2.04 5.18 -17.04
C PHE A 86 0.82 4.62 -17.77
N LYS A 87 1.05 4.15 -19.02
CA LYS A 87 0.03 3.42 -19.77
C LYS A 87 -0.41 2.19 -18.98
N ASN A 88 -1.72 1.93 -18.94
CA ASN A 88 -2.32 0.78 -18.27
C ASN A 88 -2.14 0.72 -16.73
N ILE A 89 -1.89 1.83 -16.03
CA ILE A 89 -1.71 1.82 -14.56
C ILE A 89 -2.91 1.18 -13.84
N LYS A 90 -4.13 1.35 -14.38
CA LYS A 90 -5.38 0.74 -13.90
C LYS A 90 -5.32 -0.78 -13.82
N LYS A 91 -4.58 -1.45 -14.71
CA LYS A 91 -4.40 -2.91 -14.66
C LYS A 91 -3.55 -3.35 -13.48
N ARG A 92 -2.68 -2.48 -12.95
CA ARG A 92 -1.77 -2.77 -11.84
C ARG A 92 -2.32 -2.34 -10.48
N LEU A 93 -2.96 -1.17 -10.44
CA LEU A 93 -3.39 -0.52 -9.19
C LEU A 93 -4.89 -0.68 -8.93
N GLY A 94 -5.66 -1.10 -9.92
CA GLY A 94 -7.11 -1.15 -9.85
C GLY A 94 -7.76 0.11 -10.42
N THR A 95 -9.09 0.13 -10.31
CA THR A 95 -9.97 1.12 -10.95
C THR A 95 -10.89 1.81 -9.95
N HIS A 96 -10.71 1.56 -8.66
CA HIS A 96 -11.56 2.09 -7.59
C HIS A 96 -10.71 2.61 -6.44
N ILE A 97 -11.29 3.47 -5.61
CA ILE A 97 -10.76 3.85 -4.30
C ILE A 97 -11.60 3.15 -3.24
N ALA A 98 -10.93 2.47 -2.32
CA ALA A 98 -11.52 2.02 -1.08
C ALA A 98 -11.07 2.88 0.10
N LYS A 99 -11.95 3.02 1.08
CA LYS A 99 -11.74 3.70 2.36
C LYS A 99 -11.81 2.67 3.47
N GLY A 100 -10.88 2.73 4.42
CA GLY A 100 -10.88 1.86 5.59
C GLY A 100 -10.08 2.44 6.74
N SER A 101 -10.20 1.81 7.90
CA SER A 101 -9.50 2.23 9.13
C SER A 101 -8.35 1.28 9.45
N LEU A 102 -7.15 1.84 9.57
CA LEU A 102 -6.00 1.15 10.16
C LEU A 102 -6.00 1.37 11.68
N VAL A 103 -5.67 0.34 12.44
CA VAL A 103 -5.58 0.34 13.89
C VAL A 103 -4.18 -0.07 14.35
N HIS A 104 -3.87 0.19 15.62
CA HIS A 104 -2.51 0.09 16.17
C HIS A 104 -1.84 -1.29 15.99
N ASN A 105 -2.63 -2.36 15.92
CA ASN A 105 -2.13 -3.73 15.80
C ASN A 105 -2.22 -4.27 14.36
N ASP A 106 -2.40 -3.40 13.37
CA ASP A 106 -2.41 -3.83 11.97
C ASP A 106 -1.02 -3.92 11.37
N GLY A 107 -0.03 -3.27 11.98
CA GLY A 107 1.32 -3.15 11.47
C GLY A 107 1.89 -1.74 11.65
N VAL A 108 3.00 -1.47 10.95
CA VAL A 108 3.73 -0.21 11.05
C VAL A 108 3.72 0.53 9.72
N GLY A 109 3.77 1.85 9.75
CA GLY A 109 3.90 2.65 8.53
C GLY A 109 4.79 3.87 8.68
N SER A 110 5.15 4.42 7.53
CA SER A 110 5.92 5.64 7.42
C SER A 110 5.14 6.84 7.93
N ASN A 111 5.84 7.95 8.17
CA ASN A 111 5.18 9.24 8.24
C ASN A 111 4.40 9.52 6.94
N ILE A 112 3.28 10.23 7.06
CA ILE A 112 2.50 10.69 5.92
C ILE A 112 3.29 11.79 5.22
N ASP A 113 3.56 11.60 3.93
CA ASP A 113 4.32 12.57 3.13
C ASP A 113 3.47 13.82 2.80
N LYS A 114 4.10 14.82 2.18
CA LYS A 114 3.43 16.05 1.74
C LYS A 114 2.29 15.85 0.73
N ASN A 115 2.20 14.67 0.12
CA ASN A 115 1.15 14.28 -0.80
C ASN A 115 0.09 13.39 -0.15
N GLY A 116 0.16 13.20 1.16
CA GLY A 116 -0.75 12.34 1.90
C GLY A 116 -0.47 10.85 1.74
N HIS A 117 0.59 10.45 1.02
CA HIS A 117 0.97 9.06 0.82
C HIS A 117 1.78 8.54 2.01
N PHE A 118 1.59 7.26 2.34
CA PHE A 118 2.43 6.54 3.28
C PHE A 118 2.57 5.07 2.88
N ASN A 119 3.68 4.47 3.31
CA ASN A 119 3.94 3.05 3.20
C ASN A 119 3.48 2.35 4.48
N PHE A 120 2.90 1.16 4.35
CA PHE A 120 2.38 0.40 5.47
C PHE A 120 2.75 -1.08 5.35
N HIS A 121 3.53 -1.58 6.30
CA HIS A 121 3.84 -3.01 6.46
C HIS A 121 2.82 -3.61 7.42
N HIS A 122 1.86 -4.36 6.86
CA HIS A 122 0.83 -4.99 7.65
C HIS A 122 1.28 -6.33 8.23
N LEU A 123 0.69 -6.70 9.37
CA LEU A 123 0.82 -8.02 9.97
C LEU A 123 0.07 -9.07 9.17
N GLU A 124 0.50 -10.33 9.29
CA GLU A 124 -0.07 -11.47 8.58
C GLU A 124 -1.56 -11.69 8.89
N ASN A 125 -1.97 -11.45 10.13
CA ASN A 125 -3.34 -11.63 10.63
C ASN A 125 -4.26 -10.43 10.36
N CYS A 126 -3.85 -9.50 9.49
CA CYS A 126 -4.57 -8.27 9.20
C CYS A 126 -5.57 -8.46 8.05
N ASN A 127 -6.85 -8.65 8.35
CA ASN A 127 -7.92 -8.75 7.35
C ASN A 127 -8.34 -7.36 6.85
N LEU A 128 -7.54 -6.77 5.95
CA LEU A 128 -7.81 -5.44 5.42
C LEU A 128 -9.05 -5.39 4.52
N ASN A 129 -9.32 -6.45 3.76
CA ASN A 129 -10.49 -6.52 2.88
C ASN A 129 -11.83 -6.43 3.64
N GLU A 130 -11.89 -6.88 4.89
CA GLU A 130 -13.09 -6.81 5.73
C GLU A 130 -13.36 -5.40 6.28
N ARG A 131 -12.37 -4.51 6.25
CA ARG A 131 -12.43 -3.17 6.86
C ARG A 131 -12.33 -2.03 5.85
N PHE A 132 -12.21 -2.36 4.58
CA PHE A 132 -12.14 -1.40 3.50
C PHE A 132 -13.37 -1.54 2.61
N GLU A 133 -14.00 -0.42 2.28
CA GLU A 133 -15.17 -0.36 1.43
C GLU A 133 -14.89 0.49 0.20
N ILE A 134 -15.36 0.04 -0.97
CA ILE A 134 -15.22 0.80 -2.21
C ILE A 134 -16.16 2.01 -2.14
N ILE A 135 -15.61 3.21 -2.28
CA ILE A 135 -16.37 4.46 -2.18
C ILE A 135 -16.39 5.26 -3.49
N ARG A 136 -15.52 4.94 -4.45
CA ARG A 136 -15.40 5.71 -5.71
C ARG A 136 -14.75 4.91 -6.82
N ILE A 137 -15.18 5.18 -8.07
CA ILE A 137 -14.53 4.71 -9.30
C ILE A 137 -13.47 5.74 -9.73
N LEU A 138 -12.30 5.27 -10.18
CA LEU A 138 -11.23 6.09 -10.73
C LEU A 138 -11.39 6.24 -12.25
N GLU A 139 -11.71 7.47 -12.68
CA GLU A 139 -11.81 7.89 -14.08
C GLU A 139 -10.46 7.94 -14.80
#